data_AF-A0A084VB00-F1
#
_entry.id   AF-A0A084VB00-F1
#
_cell.length_a   1.000
_cell.length_b   1.000
_cell.length_c   1.000
_cell.angle_alpha   90.00
_cell.angle_beta   90.00
_cell.angle_gamma   90.00
#
_symmetry.space_group_name_H-M   'P 1'
#
loop_
_entity.id
_entity.type
_entity.pdbx_description
1 polymer ?
#
loop_
_entity_poly.entity_id
_entity_poly.type
_entity_poly.pdbx_seq_one_letter_code
_entity_poly.pdbx_strand_id
1 'polypeptide(L)'
;MLAVIDRAIELKRGFKLRDTQKLAVLALLANDGSTLAQVSTGEGKSLIVVAASIMKALFGEKVDIVTSSSVLAKRDAENNSDIYSLFGITISHNCSEDIEKRRQAYSLNQVVYGDLGSFQRDYLLDRFYGKNILGDRDFANVIVDEVDSMLVDKGNNMLYLSHDIPWMDKLESRATMRSTTM
;
A
#
# COMPACT_ATOMS: atom_id res chain seq x y z
N MET A 1 11.13 -10.86 19.64
CA MET A 1 10.76 -10.68 18.22
C MET A 1 11.54 -9.52 17.58
N LEU A 2 11.49 -8.30 18.13
CA LEU A 2 12.23 -7.14 17.59
C LEU A 2 13.76 -7.37 17.42
N ALA A 3 14.42 -8.08 18.34
CA ALA A 3 15.84 -8.41 18.19
C ALA A 3 16.16 -9.29 16.97
N VAL A 4 15.22 -10.17 16.56
CA VAL A 4 15.36 -11.00 15.37
C VAL A 4 15.21 -10.16 14.11
N ILE A 5 14.29 -9.20 14.13
CA ILE A 5 14.11 -8.21 13.05
C ILE A 5 15.34 -7.33 12.90
N ASP A 6 15.88 -6.83 14.02
CA ASP A 6 17.12 -6.05 14.05
C ASP A 6 18.29 -6.84 13.44
N ARG A 7 18.41 -8.13 13.78
CA ARG A 7 19.42 -9.02 13.18
C ARG A 7 19.20 -9.25 11.69
N ALA A 8 17.96 -9.40 11.23
CA ALA A 8 17.66 -9.56 9.80
C ALA A 8 18.01 -8.29 9.01
N ILE A 9 17.72 -7.11 9.56
CA ILE A 9 18.10 -5.82 8.97
C ILE A 9 19.63 -5.71 8.90
N GLU A 10 20.34 -6.06 9.96
CA GLU A 10 21.80 -6.07 9.97
C GLU A 10 22.38 -6.97 8.87
N LEU A 11 21.81 -8.16 8.67
CA LEU A 11 22.25 -9.10 7.63
C LEU A 11 22.03 -8.57 6.20
N LYS A 12 20.97 -7.78 5.96
CA LYS A 12 20.60 -7.30 4.62
C LYS A 12 21.05 -5.87 4.32
N ARG A 13 21.34 -5.08 5.33
CA ARG A 13 21.71 -3.65 5.20
C ARG A 13 23.08 -3.33 5.75
N GLY A 14 23.69 -4.21 6.55
CA GLY A 14 25.02 -4.01 7.13
C GLY A 14 25.05 -3.13 8.38
N PHE A 15 23.88 -2.74 8.91
CA PHE A 15 23.76 -1.94 10.12
C PHE A 15 22.49 -2.31 10.91
N LYS A 16 22.51 -2.03 12.21
CA LYS A 16 21.38 -2.28 13.12
C LYS A 16 20.43 -1.09 13.19
N LEU A 17 19.20 -1.35 13.64
CA LEU A 17 18.28 -0.31 14.07
C LEU A 17 18.88 0.50 15.22
N ARG A 18 18.79 1.82 15.12
CA ARG A 18 19.11 2.76 16.21
C ARG A 18 18.11 2.59 17.34
N ASP A 19 18.49 2.99 18.55
CA ASP A 19 17.60 2.92 19.71
C ASP A 19 16.34 3.76 19.53
N THR A 20 16.46 4.91 18.85
CA THR A 20 15.31 5.76 18.48
C THR A 20 14.35 5.06 17.54
N GLN A 21 14.86 4.30 16.56
CA GLN A 21 14.05 3.50 15.63
C GLN A 21 13.36 2.34 16.36
N LYS A 22 14.08 1.65 17.25
CA LYS A 22 13.51 0.59 18.09
C LYS A 22 12.39 1.12 18.98
N LEU A 23 12.61 2.27 19.62
CA LEU A 23 11.60 2.94 20.43
C LEU A 23 10.37 3.31 19.61
N ALA A 24 10.57 3.85 18.40
CA ALA A 24 9.46 4.18 17.50
C ALA A 24 8.65 2.93 17.10
N VAL A 25 9.31 1.82 16.76
CA VAL A 25 8.64 0.54 16.46
C VAL A 25 7.85 0.06 17.67
N LEU A 26 8.43 0.09 18.87
CA LEU A 26 7.74 -0.32 20.09
C LEU A 26 6.53 0.58 20.38
N ALA A 27 6.66 1.90 20.21
CA ALA A 27 5.57 2.85 20.41
C ALA A 27 4.41 2.61 19.43
N LEU A 28 4.72 2.31 18.16
CA LEU A 28 3.72 1.99 17.13
C LEU A 28 2.97 0.67 17.42
N LEU A 29 3.58 -0.24 18.19
CA LEU A 29 3.02 -1.57 18.47
C LEU A 29 2.41 -1.70 19.87
N ALA A 30 2.69 -0.75 20.77
CA ALA A 30 2.22 -0.79 22.16
C ALA A 30 0.76 -0.34 22.34
N ASN A 31 0.21 0.37 21.35
CA ASN A 31 -1.15 0.90 21.43
C ASN A 31 -2.08 0.14 20.47
N ASP A 32 -3.27 -0.23 20.96
CA ASP A 32 -4.33 -0.83 20.14
C ASP A 32 -5.05 0.20 19.25
N GLY A 33 -4.77 1.49 19.44
CA GLY A 33 -5.33 2.60 18.66
C GLY A 33 -4.37 3.19 17.63
N SER A 34 -4.88 4.13 16.83
CA SER A 34 -4.05 4.87 15.87
C SER A 34 -2.97 5.69 16.59
N THR A 35 -1.71 5.51 16.17
CA THR A 35 -0.56 6.20 16.74
C THR A 35 0.15 7.02 15.65
N LEU A 36 0.40 8.30 15.94
CA LEU A 36 1.21 9.16 15.08
C LEU A 36 2.62 9.27 15.65
N ALA A 37 3.61 8.74 14.93
CA ALA A 37 5.02 8.85 15.29
C ALA A 37 5.72 9.89 14.40
N GLN A 38 6.19 10.98 15.01
CA GLN A 38 7.00 11.97 14.31
C GLN A 38 8.46 11.52 14.28
N VAL A 39 8.98 11.28 13.08
CA VAL A 39 10.36 10.85 12.84
C VAL A 39 10.97 11.82 11.84
N SER A 40 12.05 12.50 12.25
CA SER A 40 12.73 13.48 11.39
C SER A 40 13.29 12.82 10.12
N THR A 41 13.32 13.58 9.02
CA THR A 41 13.93 13.14 7.77
C THR A 41 15.38 12.70 8.00
N GLY A 42 15.77 11.55 7.46
CA GLY A 42 17.10 10.96 7.65
C GLY A 42 17.24 10.05 8.87
N GLU A 43 16.23 9.97 9.76
CA GLU A 43 16.23 9.03 10.89
C GLU A 43 15.83 7.60 10.51
N GLY A 44 15.62 7.32 9.22
CA GLY A 44 15.36 5.96 8.71
C GLY A 44 13.94 5.46 8.94
N LYS A 45 12.94 6.32 8.68
CA LYS A 45 11.51 5.99 8.76
C LYS A 45 11.14 4.73 7.98
N SER A 46 11.75 4.50 6.82
CA SER A 46 11.53 3.30 6.02
C SER A 46 11.82 2.00 6.77
N LEU A 47 12.87 1.97 7.62
CA LEU A 47 13.18 0.77 8.42
C LEU A 47 12.24 0.60 9.61
N ILE A 48 11.73 1.70 10.17
CA ILE A 48 10.68 1.64 11.20
C ILE A 48 9.42 1.00 10.61
N VAL A 49 9.01 1.43 9.40
CA VAL A 49 7.87 0.86 8.69
C VAL A 49 8.06 -0.63 8.41
N VAL A 50 9.22 -1.03 7.89
CA VAL A 50 9.55 -2.45 7.64
C VAL A 50 9.54 -3.28 8.92
N ALA A 51 10.11 -2.78 10.02
CA ALA A 51 10.14 -3.53 11.26
C ALA A 51 8.73 -3.68 11.88
N ALA A 52 7.91 -2.63 11.83
CA ALA A 52 6.54 -2.65 12.31
C ALA A 52 5.65 -3.59 11.48
N SER A 53 5.74 -3.53 10.16
CA SER A 53 4.97 -4.40 9.27
C SER A 53 5.37 -5.87 9.42
N ILE A 54 6.65 -6.20 9.62
CA ILE A 54 7.09 -7.57 9.89
C ILE A 54 6.51 -8.08 11.21
N MET A 55 6.56 -7.29 12.29
CA MET A 55 5.92 -7.67 13.57
C MET A 55 4.44 -8.02 13.35
N LYS A 56 3.68 -7.12 12.71
CA LYS A 56 2.26 -7.30 12.43
C LYS A 56 1.97 -8.54 11.55
N ALA A 57 2.73 -8.72 10.47
CA ALA A 57 2.59 -9.87 9.59
C ALA A 57 2.89 -11.20 10.31
N LEU A 58 3.85 -11.23 11.24
CA LEU A 58 4.15 -12.40 12.07
C LEU A 58 3.02 -12.75 13.05
N PHE A 59 2.18 -11.78 13.42
CA PHE A 59 0.95 -12.02 14.19
C PHE A 59 -0.24 -12.46 13.31
N GLY A 60 -0.02 -12.71 12.02
CA GLY A 60 -1.07 -13.14 11.09
C GLY A 60 -1.90 -11.98 10.53
N GLU A 61 -1.52 -10.74 10.82
CA GLU A 61 -2.22 -9.56 10.34
C GLU A 61 -1.77 -9.20 8.92
N LYS A 62 -2.72 -8.79 8.07
CA LYS A 62 -2.40 -8.20 6.75
C LYS A 62 -2.11 -6.71 6.92
N VAL A 63 -1.00 -6.24 6.34
CA VAL A 63 -0.52 -4.85 6.49
C VAL A 63 -0.56 -4.12 5.15
N ASP A 64 -1.14 -2.92 5.13
CA ASP A 64 -1.16 -2.01 3.99
C ASP A 64 -0.22 -0.83 4.27
N ILE A 65 0.78 -0.63 3.42
CA ILE A 65 1.75 0.46 3.57
C ILE A 65 1.44 1.51 2.51
N VAL A 66 0.96 2.67 2.97
CA VAL A 66 0.64 3.80 2.11
C VAL A 66 1.86 4.71 2.00
N THR A 67 2.34 4.93 0.78
CA THR A 67 3.46 5.83 0.48
C THR A 67 2.97 7.05 -0.30
N SER A 68 3.81 8.09 -0.40
CA SER A 68 3.41 9.34 -1.07
C SER A 68 3.27 9.23 -2.59
N SER A 69 3.83 8.19 -3.23
CA SER A 69 3.69 7.94 -4.66
C SER A 69 3.85 6.46 -5.06
N SER A 70 3.25 6.10 -6.20
CA SER A 70 3.31 4.74 -6.74
C SER A 70 4.73 4.30 -7.11
N VAL A 71 5.60 5.24 -7.50
CA VAL A 71 7.03 4.97 -7.77
C VAL A 71 7.75 4.55 -6.50
N LEU A 72 7.52 5.25 -5.39
CA LEU A 72 8.09 4.90 -4.10
C LEU A 72 7.52 3.58 -3.57
N ALA A 73 6.20 3.34 -3.72
CA ALA A 73 5.59 2.06 -3.35
C ALA A 73 6.23 0.87 -4.07
N LYS A 74 6.40 0.94 -5.40
CA LYS A 74 7.04 -0.13 -6.18
C LYS A 74 8.48 -0.35 -5.75
N ARG A 75 9.26 0.73 -5.67
CA ARG A 75 10.66 0.70 -5.26
C ARG A 75 10.82 0.10 -3.87
N ASP A 76 10.00 0.51 -2.90
CA ASP A 76 10.14 0.08 -1.51
C ASP A 76 9.65 -1.36 -1.31
N ALA A 77 8.67 -1.81 -2.10
CA ALA A 77 8.32 -3.23 -2.16
C ALA A 77 9.48 -4.07 -2.72
N GLU A 78 10.07 -3.66 -3.84
CA GLU A 78 11.21 -4.38 -4.44
C GLU A 78 12.44 -4.39 -3.51
N ASN A 79 12.83 -3.22 -3.02
CA ASN A 79 14.04 -3.05 -2.22
C ASN A 79 13.99 -3.81 -0.89
N ASN A 80 12.82 -3.95 -0.27
CA ASN A 80 12.70 -4.59 1.04
C ASN A 80 12.31 -6.07 0.97
N SER A 81 12.02 -6.61 -0.23
CA SER A 81 11.68 -8.02 -0.44
C SER A 81 12.66 -9.01 0.17
N ASP A 82 13.93 -8.67 0.16
CA ASP A 82 15.01 -9.47 0.73
C ASP A 82 14.95 -9.56 2.26
N ILE A 83 14.43 -8.55 2.96
CA ILE A 83 14.22 -8.58 4.41
C ILE A 83 12.98 -9.41 4.74
N TYR A 84 11.84 -9.14 4.09
CA TYR A 84 10.59 -9.87 4.36
C TYR A 84 10.71 -11.37 4.07
N SER A 85 11.45 -11.75 3.01
CA SER A 85 11.67 -13.16 2.66
C SER A 85 12.41 -13.96 3.74
N LEU A 86 13.25 -13.31 4.58
CA LEU A 86 13.87 -13.98 5.73
C LEU A 86 12.86 -14.45 6.78
N PHE A 87 11.66 -13.86 6.79
CA PHE A 87 10.56 -14.20 7.70
C PHE A 87 9.48 -15.02 7.01
N GLY A 88 9.66 -15.39 5.74
CA GLY A 88 8.63 -16.06 4.95
C GLY A 88 7.41 -15.18 4.63
N ILE A 89 7.55 -13.85 4.75
CA ILE A 89 6.45 -12.91 4.52
C ILE A 89 6.39 -12.55 3.03
N THR A 90 5.22 -12.72 2.44
CA THR A 90 4.95 -12.35 1.04
C THR A 90 4.56 -10.87 0.93
N ILE A 91 5.15 -10.19 -0.05
CA ILE A 91 4.94 -8.77 -0.27
C ILE A 91 4.63 -8.45 -1.73
N SER A 92 3.84 -7.41 -1.97
CA SER A 92 3.56 -6.91 -3.32
C SER A 92 3.19 -5.42 -3.28
N HIS A 93 2.77 -4.88 -4.42
CA HIS A 93 2.24 -3.53 -4.54
C HIS A 93 0.96 -3.48 -5.38
N ASN A 94 0.07 -2.53 -5.10
CA ASN A 94 -1.20 -2.36 -5.82
C ASN A 94 -1.12 -1.40 -7.04
N CYS A 95 0.09 -0.95 -7.40
CA CYS A 95 0.28 0.09 -8.42
C CYS A 95 0.25 -0.42 -9.88
N SER A 96 -0.45 -1.53 -10.15
CA SER A 96 -0.64 -2.08 -11.50
C SER A 96 -1.96 -1.62 -12.09
N GLU A 97 -1.99 -1.30 -13.38
CA GLU A 97 -3.24 -1.02 -14.09
C GLU A 97 -4.14 -2.27 -14.21
N ASP A 98 -3.51 -3.44 -14.30
CA ASP A 98 -4.19 -4.73 -14.44
C ASP A 98 -4.93 -5.11 -13.14
N ILE A 99 -6.25 -5.26 -13.24
CA ILE A 99 -7.14 -5.66 -12.14
C ILE A 99 -6.74 -7.03 -11.57
N GLU A 100 -6.35 -7.98 -12.41
CA GLU A 100 -6.03 -9.33 -11.96
C GLU A 100 -4.74 -9.34 -11.14
N LYS A 101 -3.73 -8.58 -11.58
CA LYS A 101 -2.48 -8.41 -10.83
C LYS A 101 -2.74 -7.77 -9.48
N ARG A 102 -3.63 -6.77 -9.40
CA ARG A 102 -4.03 -6.16 -8.13
C ARG A 102 -4.75 -7.13 -7.22
N ARG A 103 -5.69 -7.93 -7.76
CA ARG A 103 -6.39 -8.97 -6.98
C ARG A 103 -5.41 -9.99 -6.39
N GLN A 104 -4.44 -10.44 -7.19
CA GLN A 104 -3.37 -11.33 -6.73
C GLN A 104 -2.50 -10.65 -5.67
N ALA A 105 -2.16 -9.36 -5.84
CA ALA A 105 -1.39 -8.60 -4.87
C ALA A 105 -2.07 -8.63 -3.48
N TYR A 106 -3.39 -8.36 -3.40
CA TYR A 106 -4.10 -8.39 -2.12
C TYR A 106 -4.33 -9.80 -1.56
N SER A 107 -4.65 -10.77 -2.42
CA SER A 107 -5.05 -12.11 -1.98
C SER A 107 -3.86 -12.95 -1.51
N LEU A 108 -2.69 -12.80 -2.16
CA LEU A 108 -1.53 -13.67 -1.94
C LEU A 108 -0.48 -13.07 -1.00
N ASN A 109 -0.60 -11.78 -0.65
CA ASN A 109 0.45 -11.06 0.08
C ASN A 109 -0.01 -10.53 1.44
N GLN A 110 0.80 -10.81 2.45
CA GLN A 110 0.61 -10.28 3.79
C GLN A 110 0.88 -8.78 3.85
N VAL A 111 1.84 -8.28 3.06
CA VAL A 111 2.16 -6.85 3.00
C VAL A 111 1.92 -6.32 1.59
N VAL A 112 1.15 -5.23 1.48
CA VAL A 112 0.91 -4.55 0.20
C VAL A 112 1.34 -3.10 0.31
N TYR A 113 2.25 -2.67 -0.56
CA TYR A 113 2.59 -1.26 -0.73
C TYR A 113 1.68 -0.61 -1.77
N GLY A 114 1.38 0.66 -1.57
CA GLY A 114 0.62 1.44 -2.53
C GLY A 114 0.66 2.91 -2.21
N ASP A 115 0.32 3.74 -3.19
CA ASP A 115 -0.02 5.13 -2.91
C ASP A 115 -1.49 5.26 -2.52
N LEU A 116 -1.83 6.39 -1.91
CA LEU A 116 -3.19 6.68 -1.46
C LEU A 116 -4.23 6.53 -2.59
N GLY A 117 -3.92 7.02 -3.80
CA GLY A 117 -4.83 6.96 -4.95
C GLY A 117 -5.09 5.53 -5.41
N SER A 118 -4.06 4.67 -5.42
CA SER A 118 -4.22 3.26 -5.78
C SER A 118 -5.08 2.49 -4.79
N PHE A 119 -4.90 2.71 -3.48
CA PHE A 119 -5.75 2.10 -2.46
C PHE A 119 -7.20 2.58 -2.55
N GLN A 120 -7.41 3.89 -2.74
CA GLN A 120 -8.75 4.46 -2.92
C GLN A 120 -9.44 3.91 -4.16
N ARG A 121 -8.73 3.83 -5.31
CA ARG A 121 -9.26 3.24 -6.55
C ARG A 121 -9.73 1.82 -6.31
N ASP A 122 -8.91 1.00 -5.66
CA ASP A 122 -9.20 -0.41 -5.45
C ASP A 122 -10.35 -0.60 -4.45
N TYR A 123 -10.39 0.21 -3.39
CA TYR A 123 -11.52 0.25 -2.45
C TYR A 123 -12.83 0.58 -3.16
N LEU A 124 -12.83 1.62 -4.00
CA LEU A 124 -14.03 2.03 -4.73
C LEU A 124 -14.49 0.98 -5.75
N LEU A 125 -13.56 0.41 -6.52
CA LEU A 125 -13.87 -0.65 -7.48
C LEU A 125 -14.40 -1.92 -6.79
N ASP A 126 -13.88 -2.24 -5.61
CA ASP A 126 -14.32 -3.40 -4.84
C ASP A 126 -15.72 -3.18 -4.23
N ARG A 127 -15.91 -2.08 -3.49
CA ARG A 127 -17.12 -1.82 -2.70
C ARG A 127 -18.29 -1.28 -3.51
N PHE A 128 -18.05 -0.47 -4.55
CA PHE A 128 -19.11 0.19 -5.33
C PHE A 128 -19.34 -0.46 -6.69
N TYR A 129 -18.32 -1.08 -7.29
CA TYR A 129 -18.42 -1.71 -8.62
C TYR A 129 -18.39 -3.25 -8.57
N GLY A 130 -18.29 -3.85 -7.39
CA GLY A 130 -18.36 -5.30 -7.20
C GLY A 130 -17.24 -6.07 -7.90
N LYS A 131 -16.07 -5.44 -8.14
CA LYS A 131 -14.95 -6.05 -8.88
C LYS A 131 -14.19 -7.10 -8.06
N ASN A 132 -14.46 -7.20 -6.75
CA ASN A 132 -13.83 -8.15 -5.82
C ASN A 132 -12.29 -8.16 -5.98
N ILE A 133 -11.67 -7.01 -5.74
CA ILE A 133 -10.24 -6.79 -5.88
C ILE A 133 -9.52 -7.03 -4.56
N LEU A 134 -10.14 -6.67 -3.44
CA LEU A 134 -9.50 -6.70 -2.12
C LEU A 134 -9.46 -8.10 -1.50
N GLY A 135 -10.29 -9.02 -1.99
CA GLY A 135 -10.45 -10.34 -1.41
C GLY A 135 -10.96 -10.26 0.03
N ASP A 136 -10.22 -10.87 0.96
CA ASP A 136 -10.46 -10.89 2.40
C ASP A 136 -9.84 -9.69 3.15
N ARG A 137 -9.14 -8.78 2.45
CA ARG A 137 -8.47 -7.65 3.07
C ARG A 137 -9.47 -6.55 3.43
N ASP A 138 -9.39 -6.06 4.65
CA ASP A 138 -10.33 -5.11 5.27
C ASP A 138 -9.68 -3.80 5.74
N PHE A 139 -8.38 -3.62 5.46
CA PHE A 139 -7.57 -2.48 5.92
C PHE A 139 -7.45 -2.38 7.45
N ALA A 140 -7.43 -3.51 8.17
CA ALA A 140 -7.26 -3.54 9.62
C ALA A 140 -5.93 -2.92 10.09
N ASN A 141 -4.84 -3.07 9.33
CA ASN A 141 -3.54 -2.50 9.67
C ASN A 141 -2.98 -1.68 8.52
N VAL A 142 -3.06 -0.36 8.67
CA VAL A 142 -2.54 0.60 7.69
C VAL A 142 -1.41 1.41 8.31
N ILE A 143 -0.24 1.37 7.66
CA ILE A 143 0.90 2.21 8.01
C ILE A 143 1.02 3.29 6.94
N VAL A 144 0.88 4.56 7.34
CA VAL A 144 0.94 5.70 6.42
C VAL A 144 2.29 6.39 6.55
N ASP A 145 3.10 6.32 5.49
CA ASP A 145 4.30 7.13 5.37
C ASP A 145 3.94 8.56 4.90
N GLU A 146 4.75 9.55 5.29
CA GLU A 146 4.55 10.98 4.98
C GLU A 146 3.11 11.47 5.16
N VAL A 147 2.51 11.15 6.32
CA VAL A 147 1.09 11.42 6.63
C VAL A 147 0.74 12.92 6.59
N ASP A 148 1.70 13.79 6.86
CA ASP A 148 1.57 15.24 6.72
C ASP A 148 1.30 15.63 5.27
N SER A 149 2.08 15.11 4.32
CA SER A 149 1.83 15.33 2.89
C SER A 149 0.47 14.79 2.44
N MET A 150 0.00 13.71 3.05
CA MET A 150 -1.28 13.11 2.67
C MET A 150 -2.48 13.85 3.24
N LEU A 151 -2.41 14.26 4.51
CA LEU A 151 -3.53 14.89 5.20
C LEU A 151 -3.61 16.39 4.91
N VAL A 152 -2.46 17.07 4.79
CA VAL A 152 -2.41 18.52 4.58
C VAL A 152 -2.44 18.83 3.08
N ASP A 153 -1.52 18.27 2.31
CA ASP A 153 -1.38 18.66 0.89
C ASP A 153 -2.40 17.94 0.00
N LYS A 154 -2.62 16.64 0.25
CA LYS A 154 -3.53 15.81 -0.54
C LYS A 154 -4.90 15.58 0.11
N GLY A 155 -5.15 16.11 1.30
CA GLY A 155 -6.38 15.83 2.06
C GLY A 155 -7.65 16.29 1.35
N ASN A 156 -7.53 17.27 0.45
CA ASN A 156 -8.63 17.79 -0.35
C ASN A 156 -8.68 17.21 -1.78
N ASN A 157 -7.77 16.30 -2.14
CA ASN A 157 -7.78 15.68 -3.46
C ASN A 157 -8.87 14.63 -3.53
N MET A 158 -9.82 14.84 -4.45
CA MET A 158 -10.90 13.90 -4.70
C MET A 158 -10.51 12.96 -5.85
N LEU A 159 -10.53 11.65 -5.59
CA LEU A 159 -10.33 10.64 -6.63
C LEU A 159 -11.64 10.42 -7.38
N TYR A 160 -11.62 10.64 -8.70
CA TYR A 160 -12.73 10.35 -9.59
C TYR A 160 -12.46 9.05 -10.36
N LEU A 161 -13.41 8.12 -10.31
CA LEU A 161 -13.42 6.96 -11.20
C LEU A 161 -14.32 7.25 -12.40
N SER A 162 -13.72 7.55 -13.54
CA SER A 162 -14.45 7.59 -14.80
C SER A 162 -14.62 6.18 -15.35
N HIS A 163 -15.86 5.82 -15.68
CA HIS A 163 -16.19 4.62 -16.44
C HIS A 163 -16.98 5.05 -17.67
N ASP A 164 -16.86 4.28 -18.75
CA ASP A 164 -17.71 4.48 -19.92
C ASP A 164 -19.17 4.30 -19.53
N ILE A 165 -20.01 5.23 -19.96
CA ILE A 165 -21.45 5.15 -19.71
C ILE A 165 -21.97 3.97 -20.52
N PRO A 166 -22.53 2.92 -19.87
CA PRO A 166 -23.16 1.85 -20.61
C PRO A 166 -24.22 2.49 -21.50
N TRP A 167 -24.16 2.24 -22.82
CA TRP A 167 -24.96 2.84 -23.92
C TRP A 167 -24.26 3.86 -24.83
N MET A 168 -23.13 4.45 -24.44
CA MET A 168 -22.45 5.44 -25.29
C MET A 168 -21.95 4.83 -26.61
N ASP A 169 -21.42 3.61 -26.56
CA ASP A 169 -21.05 2.80 -27.75
C ASP A 169 -22.23 2.60 -28.72
N LYS A 170 -23.45 2.51 -28.17
CA LYS A 170 -24.68 2.30 -28.95
C LYS A 170 -25.18 3.60 -29.61
N LEU A 171 -24.81 4.76 -29.05
CA LEU A 171 -25.09 6.08 -29.63
C LEU A 171 -24.04 6.44 -30.68
N GLU A 172 -22.76 6.15 -30.42
CA GLU A 172 -21.68 6.37 -31.40
C GLU A 172 -21.89 5.53 -32.66
N SER A 173 -22.20 4.23 -32.53
CA SER A 173 -22.50 3.37 -33.68
C SER A 173 -23.69 3.85 -34.52
N ARG A 174 -24.65 4.56 -33.91
CA ARG A 174 -25.79 5.17 -34.62
C ARG A 174 -25.45 6.53 -35.24
N ALA A 175 -24.52 7.28 -34.67
CA ALA A 175 -24.06 8.55 -35.22
C ALA A 175 -23.21 8.35 -36.48
N THR A 176 -22.32 7.36 -36.49
CA THR A 176 -21.45 7.05 -37.64
C THR A 176 -22.22 6.51 -38.83
N MET A 177 -23.33 5.78 -38.60
CA MET A 177 -24.20 5.27 -39.67
C MET A 177 -24.88 6.38 -40.50
N ARG A 178 -25.00 7.60 -39.98
CA ARG A 178 -25.61 8.74 -40.71
C ARG A 178 -24.61 9.52 -41.57
N SER A 179 -23.30 9.36 -41.40
CA SER A 179 -22.31 10.10 -42.18
C SER A 179 -21.89 9.41 -43.49
N THR A 180 -22.33 8.17 -43.72
CA THR A 180 -21.98 7.39 -44.92
C THR A 180 -23.07 7.41 -46.01
N THR A 181 -24.06 8.32 -45.90
CA THR A 181 -25.18 8.42 -46.85
C THR A 181 -25.33 9.80 -47.50
N MET A 182 -24.21 10.51 -47.75
CA MET A 182 -24.15 11.63 -48.69
C MET A 182 -23.09 11.39 -49.76
#